data_AF-A0A7Y3YU82-F1
#
_entry.id   AF-A0A7Y3YU82-F1
#
_cell.length_a   1.000
_cell.length_b   1.000
_cell.length_c   1.000
_cell.angle_alpha   90.00
_cell.angle_beta   90.00
_cell.angle_gamma   90.00
#
_symmetry.space_group_name_H-M   'P 1'
#
loop_
_entity.id
_entity.type
_entity.pdbx_description
1 polymer ?
#
loop_
_entity_poly.entity_id
_entity_poly.type
_entity_poly.pdbx_seq_one_letter_code
_entity_poly.pdbx_strand_id
1 'polypeptide(L)' 'MKVCSLFLKIQDLSEQASIESGTSYEEYIRLFTLYFERNFEKKSSTALRIAGEFGYDASMRKRVIAQGSNRRRR' A
#
# COMPACT_ATOMS: atom_id res chain seq x y z
N MET A 1 -6.07 -18.69 1.98
CA MET A 1 -5.23 -18.01 2.99
C MET A 1 -6.04 -17.86 4.27
N LYS A 2 -5.47 -18.19 5.44
CA LYS A 2 -6.14 -17.94 6.73
C LYS A 2 -6.13 -16.43 7.03
N VAL A 3 -7.17 -15.90 7.66
CA VAL A 3 -7.32 -14.44 7.89
C VAL A 3 -6.15 -13.86 8.68
N CYS A 4 -5.59 -14.60 9.65
CA CYS A 4 -4.41 -14.16 10.40
C CYS A 4 -3.17 -13.96 9.52
N SER A 5 -2.96 -14.83 8.51
CA SER A 5 -1.83 -14.66 7.57
C SER A 5 -1.99 -13.45 6.64
N LEU A 6 -3.23 -13.04 6.38
CA LEU A 6 -3.52 -11.84 5.60
C LEU A 6 -3.23 -10.57 6.40
N PHE A 7 -3.65 -10.56 7.67
CA PHE A 7 -3.38 -9.46 8.58
C PHE A 7 -1.88 -9.24 8.78
N LEU A 8 -1.14 -10.29 9.15
CA LEU A 8 0.31 -10.21 9.35
C LEU A 8 1.03 -9.71 8.10
N LYS A 9 0.66 -10.23 6.92
CA LYS A 9 1.28 -9.77 5.68
C LYS A 9 1.00 -8.29 5.40
N ILE A 10 -0.20 -7.79 5.68
CA ILE A 10 -0.52 -6.37 5.49
C ILE A 10 0.20 -5.50 6.52
N GLN A 11 0.30 -5.97 7.76
CA GLN A 11 1.05 -5.32 8.82
C GLN A 11 2.53 -5.19 8.45
N ASP A 12 3.18 -6.25 7.95
CA ASP A 12 4.58 -6.22 7.52
C ASP A 12 4.82 -5.16 6.43
N LEU A 13 3.88 -5.02 5.47
CA LEU A 13 3.98 -4.01 4.42
C LEU A 13 3.78 -2.59 4.96
N SER A 14 2.91 -2.42 5.96
CA SER A 14 2.70 -1.14 6.64
C SER A 14 3.96 -0.73 7.43
N GLU A 15 4.55 -1.67 8.16
CA GLU A 15 5.77 -1.43 8.92
C GLU A 15 6.94 -1.08 8.00
N GLN A 16 7.11 -1.80 6.89
CA GLN A 16 8.11 -1.46 5.89
C GLN A 16 7.87 -0.06 5.30
N ALA A 17 6.63 0.27 4.93
CA ALA A 17 6.30 1.61 4.43
C ALA A 17 6.58 2.71 5.47
N SER A 18 6.32 2.42 6.75
CA SER A 18 6.58 3.36 7.85
C SER A 18 8.07 3.65 7.97
N ILE A 19 8.90 2.61 8.01
CA ILE A 19 10.36 2.73 8.10
C ILE A 19 10.91 3.55 6.93
N GLU A 20 10.48 3.26 5.70
CA GLU A 20 11.00 3.92 4.50
C GLU A 20 10.46 5.35 4.31
N SER A 21 9.26 5.64 4.81
CA SER A 21 8.67 6.99 4.76
C SER A 21 9.29 7.98 5.75
N GLY A 22 10.01 7.47 6.76
CA GLY A 22 10.57 8.26 7.85
C GLY A 22 9.47 8.98 8.64
N THR A 23 9.40 10.30 8.50
CA THR A 23 8.41 11.14 9.21
C THR A 23 7.28 11.65 8.33
N SER A 24 7.23 11.26 7.04
CA SER A 24 6.23 11.74 6.08
C SER A 24 5.05 10.77 5.99
N TYR A 25 3.90 11.19 6.51
CA TYR A 25 2.66 10.42 6.39
C TYR A 25 2.21 10.26 4.93
N GLU A 26 2.41 11.28 4.09
CA GLU A 26 2.07 11.18 2.66
C GLU A 26 2.92 10.13 1.94
N GLU A 27 4.22 10.08 2.25
CA GLU A 27 5.12 9.09 1.65
C GLU A 27 4.83 7.68 2.21
N TYR A 28 4.43 7.57 3.49
CA TYR A 28 3.93 6.33 4.07
C TYR A 28 2.76 5.78 3.26
N ILE A 29 1.70 6.58 3.06
CA ILE A 29 0.50 6.15 2.32
C ILE A 29 0.86 5.76 0.89
N ARG A 30 1.77 6.50 0.25
CA ARG A 30 2.24 6.21 -1.10
C ARG A 30 2.96 4.87 -1.18
N LEU A 31 3.94 4.62 -0.31
CA LEU A 31 4.72 3.39 -0.27
C LEU A 31 3.85 2.20 0.12
N PHE A 32 3.00 2.36 1.15
CA PHE A 32 2.07 1.33 1.58
C PHE A 32 1.11 0.93 0.46
N THR A 33 0.54 1.91 -0.25
CA THR A 33 -0.30 1.65 -1.42
C THR A 33 0.48 0.87 -2.49
N LEU A 34 1.71 1.28 -2.80
CA LEU A 34 2.55 0.58 -3.78
C LEU A 34 2.86 -0.87 -3.38
N TYR A 35 3.19 -1.10 -2.11
CA TYR A 35 3.50 -2.41 -1.55
C TYR A 35 2.30 -3.34 -1.51
N PHE A 36 1.16 -2.81 -1.12
CA PHE A 36 -0.10 -3.53 -1.15
C PHE A 36 -0.48 -3.92 -2.59
N GLU A 37 -0.40 -2.99 -3.55
CA GLU A 37 -0.72 -3.27 -4.96
C GLU A 37 0.18 -4.34 -5.58
N ARG A 38 1.48 -4.34 -5.25
CA ARG A 38 2.43 -5.34 -5.74
C ARG A 38 2.21 -6.73 -5.14
N ASN A 39 1.76 -6.80 -3.89
CA ASN A 39 1.60 -8.07 -3.18
C ASN A 39 0.24 -8.73 -3.39
N PHE A 40 -0.78 -7.99 -3.83
CA PHE A 40 -2.15 -8.46 -3.95
C PHE A 40 -2.70 -8.24 -5.36
N GLU A 41 -2.35 -9.12 -6.31
CA GLU A 41 -2.91 -9.07 -7.68
C GLU A 41 -4.43 -9.26 -7.70
N LYS A 42 -4.94 -10.23 -6.93
CA LYS A 42 -6.38 -10.42 -6.66
C LYS A 42 -6.71 -9.94 -5.26
N LYS A 43 -7.18 -8.70 -5.14
CA LYS A 43 -7.60 -8.12 -3.87
C LYS A 43 -8.91 -8.77 -3.40
N SER A 44 -8.82 -9.62 -2.38
CA SER A 44 -10.00 -10.06 -1.66
C SER A 44 -10.62 -8.88 -0.90
N SER A 45 -11.94 -8.89 -0.72
CA SER A 45 -12.64 -7.89 0.10
C SER A 45 -12.06 -7.79 1.51
N THR A 46 -11.63 -8.91 2.07
CA THR A 46 -10.95 -8.97 3.38
C THR A 46 -9.61 -8.24 3.37
N ALA A 47 -8.79 -8.41 2.33
CA ALA A 47 -7.50 -7.71 2.23
C ALA A 47 -7.70 -6.19 2.10
N LEU A 48 -8.69 -5.75 1.32
CA LEU A 48 -9.04 -4.34 1.19
C LEU A 48 -9.53 -3.75 2.52
N ARG A 49 -10.37 -4.49 3.25
CA ARG A 49 -10.86 -4.05 4.57
C ARG A 49 -9.71 -3.87 5.56
N ILE A 50 -8.83 -4.86 5.67
CA ILE A 50 -7.67 -4.79 6.57
C ILE A 50 -6.75 -3.64 6.14
N ALA A 51 -6.41 -3.53 4.85
CA ALA A 51 -5.55 -2.44 4.38
C ALA A 51 -6.16 -1.06 4.65
N GLY A 52 -7.48 -0.93 4.58
CA GLY A 52 -8.18 0.30 4.94
C GLY A 52 -7.94 0.73 6.39
N GLU A 53 -7.78 -0.21 7.33
CA GLU A 53 -7.41 0.09 8.72
C GLU A 53 -6.00 0.70 8.84
N PHE A 54 -5.11 0.39 7.89
CA PHE A 54 -3.75 0.94 7.81
C PHE A 54 -3.64 2.20 6.95
N GLY A 55 -4.77 2.76 6.48
CA GLY A 55 -4.82 4.00 5.69
C GLY A 55 -4.80 3.79 4.18
N TYR A 56 -4.91 2.56 3.69
CA TYR A 56 -5.01 2.30 2.26
C TYR A 56 -6.27 2.95 1.66
N ASP A 57 -6.09 3.73 0.60
CA ASP A 57 -7.17 4.34 -0.16
C ASP A 57 -7.09 3.92 -1.64
N ALA A 58 -8.17 3.32 -2.15
CA ALA A 58 -8.27 2.95 -3.56
C ALA A 58 -8.21 4.16 -4.51
N SER A 59 -8.59 5.35 -4.03
CA SER A 59 -8.48 6.60 -4.78
C SER A 59 -7.03 7.06 -4.94
N MET A 60 -6.15 6.74 -3.97
CA MET A 60 -4.71 7.01 -4.04
C MET A 60 -4.04 6.23 -5.15
N ARG A 61 -4.55 5.05 -5.56
CA ARG A 61 -4.00 4.29 -6.70
C ARG A 61 -3.82 5.16 -7.94
N LYS A 62 -4.84 5.96 -8.28
CA LYS A 62 -4.81 6.82 -9.47
C LYS A 62 -3.73 7.88 -9.37
N ARG A 63 -3.48 8.41 -8.16
CA ARG A 63 -2.43 9.41 -7.89
C ARG A 63 -1.03 8.80 -7.92
N VAL A 64 -0.84 7.62 -7.33
CA VAL A 64 0.45 6.91 -7.32
C VAL A 64 0.85 6.49 -8.74
N ILE A 65 -0.08 5.95 -9.54
CA ILE A 65 0.17 5.60 -10.94
C ILE A 65 0.49 6.85 -11.79
N ALA A 66 -0.25 7.94 -11.59
CA ALA A 66 0.01 9.21 -12.29
C ALA A 66 1.38 9.80 -11.94
N GLN A 67 1.81 9.73 -10.67
CA GLN A 67 3.13 10.20 -10.24
C GLN A 67 4.30 9.32 -10.71
N GLY A 68 4.06 8.03 -11.00
CA GLY A 68 5.06 7.12 -11.56
C GLY A 68 5.40 7.40 -13.03
N SER A 69 4.45 7.91 -13.82
CA SER A 69 4.66 8.19 -15.25
C SER A 69 5.60 9.36 -15.53
N ASN A 70 5.81 10.29 -14.60
CA ASN A 70 6.64 11.48 -14.83
C ASN A 70 8.15 11.26 -14.59
N ARG A 71 8.57 10.08 -14.10
CA ARG A 71 10.01 9.78 -13.90
C ARG A 71 10.67 9.05 -15.08
N ARG A 72 9.95 8.81 -16.19
CA ARG A 72 10.48 8.12 -17.40
C ARG A 72 10.75 9.03 -18.60
N ARG A 73 10.70 10.35 -18.44
CA ARG A 73 11.14 11.31 -19.46
C ARG A 73 12.30 12.13 -18.92
N ARG A 74 13.49 11.56 -18.95
CA ARG A 74 14.72 12.35 -19.03
C ARG A 74 15.73 11.59 -19.87
#